data_AF-A0A971C7X7-F1
#
_entry.id   AF-A0A971C7X7-F1
#
_cell.length_a   1.000
_cell.length_b   1.000
_cell.length_c   1.000
_cell.angle_alpha   90.00
_cell.angle_beta   90.00
_cell.angle_gamma   90.00
#
_symmetry.space_group_name_H-M   'P 1'
#
loop_
_entity.id
_entity.type
_entity.pdbx_description
1 polymer ?
#
loop_
_entity_poly.entity_id
_entity_poly.type
_entity_poly.pdbx_seq_one_letter_code
_entity_poly.pdbx_strand_id
1 'polypeptide(L)'
;MNLSKNEAEICDFNKFNTSPVLAEQAFCCLELVAQLVKSGLSFQFKGGNSLLIILDKPKRFSIDVDIATDENVENIESILQQIVNNYGFFKKWEKRQHKTKPWIPLTSYYLF
;
A
#
# COMPACT_ATOMS: atom_id res chain seq x y z
N MET A 1 -18.36 -46.12 6.89
CA MET A 1 -18.27 -45.20 5.74
C MET A 1 -17.07 -44.30 6.01
N ASN A 2 -15.92 -44.66 5.45
CA ASN A 2 -14.64 -44.02 5.74
C ASN A 2 -14.59 -42.65 5.07
N LEU A 3 -14.34 -41.61 5.86
CA LEU A 3 -13.92 -40.30 5.38
C LEU A 3 -12.50 -40.44 4.83
N SER A 4 -12.38 -40.93 3.60
CA SER A 4 -11.10 -41.03 2.91
C SER A 4 -10.91 -39.80 2.02
N LYS A 5 -9.87 -39.03 2.35
CA LYS A 5 -9.16 -38.09 1.47
C LYS A 5 -9.98 -36.87 1.04
N ASN A 6 -9.72 -35.73 1.70
CA ASN A 6 -9.34 -34.45 1.04
C ASN A 6 -9.48 -33.21 1.95
N GLU A 7 -9.39 -33.34 3.28
CA GLU A 7 -9.07 -32.18 4.13
C GLU A 7 -7.68 -31.59 3.77
N ALA A 8 -6.79 -32.38 3.17
CA ALA A 8 -5.50 -31.92 2.65
C ALA A 8 -5.58 -31.10 1.34
N GLU A 9 -6.68 -31.20 0.57
CA GLU A 9 -6.87 -30.34 -0.63
C GLU A 9 -7.40 -28.95 -0.28
N ILE A 10 -7.93 -28.77 0.93
CA ILE A 10 -8.44 -27.48 1.42
C ILE A 10 -7.29 -26.58 1.92
N CYS A 11 -6.04 -27.06 1.96
CA CYS A 11 -4.92 -26.31 2.54
C CYS A 11 -3.93 -25.70 1.54
N ASP A 12 -4.22 -25.70 0.23
CA ASP A 12 -3.37 -25.05 -0.79
C ASP A 12 -3.89 -23.65 -1.20
N PHE A 13 -4.54 -22.92 -0.29
CA PHE A 13 -5.03 -21.55 -0.54
C PHE A 13 -3.92 -20.50 -0.72
N ASN A 14 -2.67 -20.87 -0.51
CA ASN A 14 -1.56 -19.93 -0.59
C ASN A 14 -0.93 -19.91 -1.99
N LYS A 15 -1.69 -19.43 -2.99
CA LYS A 15 -1.24 -19.25 -4.39
C LYS A 15 0.10 -18.50 -4.53
N PHE A 16 0.52 -17.75 -3.52
CA PHE A 16 1.79 -17.00 -3.48
C PHE A 16 2.75 -17.43 -2.38
N ASN A 17 2.48 -18.53 -1.65
CA ASN A 17 3.23 -18.96 -0.47
C ASN A 17 3.59 -17.77 0.46
N THR A 18 2.59 -16.94 0.76
CA THR A 18 2.76 -15.64 1.41
C THR A 18 2.03 -15.65 2.76
N SER A 19 2.56 -14.91 3.74
CA SER A 19 1.85 -14.68 5.00
C SER A 19 0.56 -13.86 4.77
N PRO A 20 -0.60 -14.27 5.30
CA PRO A 20 -1.84 -13.48 5.24
C PRO A 20 -1.64 -12.01 5.67
N VAL A 21 -0.77 -11.77 6.65
CA VAL A 21 -0.41 -10.42 7.13
C VAL A 21 0.17 -9.55 6.01
N LEU A 22 1.00 -10.11 5.14
CA LEU A 22 1.58 -9.36 4.01
C LEU A 22 0.51 -9.03 2.96
N ALA A 23 -0.46 -9.92 2.75
CA ALA A 23 -1.58 -9.66 1.85
C ALA A 23 -2.49 -8.55 2.40
N GLU A 24 -2.78 -8.57 3.70
CA GLU A 24 -3.52 -7.49 4.39
C GLU A 24 -2.79 -6.15 4.29
N GLN A 25 -1.46 -6.13 4.52
CA GLN A 25 -0.67 -4.90 4.38
C GLN A 25 -0.64 -4.37 2.94
N ALA A 26 -0.57 -5.26 1.95
CA ALA A 26 -0.67 -4.86 0.55
C ALA A 26 -2.06 -4.30 0.22
N PHE A 27 -3.13 -4.86 0.79
CA PHE A 27 -4.48 -4.32 0.69
C PHE A 27 -4.55 -2.90 1.30
N CYS A 28 -3.99 -2.69 2.50
CA CYS A 28 -3.91 -1.35 3.10
C CYS A 28 -3.18 -0.35 2.19
N CYS A 29 -2.12 -0.78 1.51
CA CYS A 29 -1.41 0.06 0.54
C CYS A 29 -2.28 0.46 -0.65
N LEU A 30 -3.06 -0.48 -1.19
CA LEU A 30 -3.99 -0.21 -2.28
C LEU A 30 -5.15 0.70 -1.85
N GLU A 31 -5.64 0.54 -0.62
CA GLU A 31 -6.64 1.46 -0.04
C GLU A 31 -6.09 2.88 0.10
N LEU A 32 -4.83 3.05 0.52
CA LEU A 32 -4.18 4.36 0.53
C LEU A 32 -4.14 4.98 -0.86
N VAL A 33 -3.74 4.21 -1.89
CA VAL A 33 -3.73 4.68 -3.28
C VAL A 33 -5.13 5.13 -3.72
N ALA A 34 -6.17 4.36 -3.39
CA ALA A 34 -7.55 4.73 -3.70
C ALA A 34 -7.98 6.03 -3.00
N GLN A 35 -7.62 6.22 -1.73
CA GLN A 35 -7.95 7.43 -0.96
C GLN A 35 -7.17 8.66 -1.44
N LEU A 36 -5.92 8.50 -1.88
CA LEU A 36 -5.14 9.56 -2.52
C LEU A 36 -5.81 10.03 -3.82
N VAL A 37 -6.26 9.09 -4.67
CA VAL A 37 -7.01 9.40 -5.90
C VAL A 37 -8.33 10.11 -5.56
N LYS A 38 -9.09 9.60 -4.58
CA LYS A 38 -10.36 10.23 -4.15
C LYS A 38 -10.17 11.62 -3.54
N SER A 39 -9.01 11.89 -2.96
CA SER A 39 -8.65 13.21 -2.40
C SER A 39 -8.10 14.17 -3.46
N GLY A 40 -8.01 13.74 -4.72
CA GLY A 40 -7.62 14.58 -5.84
C GLY A 40 -6.11 14.81 -5.99
N LEU A 41 -5.26 14.00 -5.33
CA LEU A 41 -3.82 14.08 -5.54
C LEU A 41 -3.48 13.68 -6.98
N SER A 42 -2.74 14.52 -7.70
CA SER A 42 -2.16 14.17 -8.99
C SER A 42 -0.81 13.47 -8.77
N PHE A 43 -0.73 12.18 -9.11
CA PHE A 43 0.50 11.41 -8.93
C PHE A 43 0.59 10.20 -9.87
N GLN A 44 1.81 9.74 -10.11
CA GLN A 44 2.10 8.45 -10.71
C GLN A 44 2.33 7.41 -9.60
N PHE A 45 1.49 6.38 -9.54
CA PHE A 45 1.75 5.22 -8.69
C PHE A 45 2.85 4.35 -9.31
N LYS A 46 3.86 3.98 -8.51
CA LYS A 46 5.04 3.24 -8.93
C LYS A 46 5.49 2.23 -7.86
N GLY A 47 6.69 1.69 -8.02
CA GLY A 47 7.33 0.81 -7.03
C GLY A 47 6.74 -0.60 -6.98
N GLY A 48 7.06 -1.32 -5.92
CA GLY A 48 6.77 -2.76 -5.80
C GLY A 48 5.28 -3.09 -5.85
N ASN A 49 4.45 -2.32 -5.14
CA ASN A 49 3.02 -2.57 -5.06
C ASN A 49 2.25 -2.23 -6.34
N SER A 50 2.75 -1.32 -7.18
CA SER A 50 2.11 -1.02 -8.48
C SER A 50 2.03 -2.26 -9.40
N LEU A 51 2.95 -3.21 -9.23
CA LEU A 51 2.98 -4.45 -10.01
C LEU A 51 1.79 -5.37 -9.70
N LEU A 52 1.10 -5.21 -8.56
CA LEU A 52 -0.13 -5.93 -8.25
C LEU A 52 -1.27 -5.55 -9.20
N ILE A 53 -1.26 -4.31 -9.71
CA ILE A 53 -2.29 -3.79 -10.63
C ILE A 53 -1.92 -4.08 -12.08
N ILE A 54 -0.63 -3.99 -12.42
CA ILE A 54 -0.17 -4.04 -13.81
C ILE A 54 -0.01 -5.48 -14.34
N LEU A 55 0.38 -6.43 -13.49
CA LEU A 55 0.69 -7.79 -13.92
C LEU A 55 -0.53 -8.71 -13.83
N ASP A 56 -0.80 -9.46 -14.91
CA ASP A 56 -1.83 -10.51 -14.91
C ASP A 56 -1.64 -11.56 -13.81
N LYS A 57 -0.37 -11.81 -13.45
CA LYS A 57 0.04 -12.73 -12.39
C LYS A 57 1.08 -12.03 -11.50
N PRO A 58 0.66 -11.37 -10.41
CA PRO A 58 1.60 -10.77 -9.47
C PRO A 58 2.53 -11.84 -8.88
N LYS A 59 3.79 -11.50 -8.58
CA LYS A 59 4.80 -12.48 -8.12
C LYS A 59 5.10 -12.40 -6.62
N ARG A 60 4.83 -11.26 -6.00
CA ARG A 60 5.06 -10.99 -4.57
C ARG A 60 4.19 -9.81 -4.14
N PHE A 61 3.97 -9.69 -2.84
CA PHE A 61 3.44 -8.47 -2.24
C PHE A 61 4.56 -7.53 -1.81
N SER A 62 4.25 -6.23 -1.73
CA SER A 62 5.07 -5.20 -1.10
C SER A 62 4.19 -4.45 -0.10
N ILE A 63 4.79 -3.65 0.78
CA ILE A 63 4.08 -2.98 1.87
C ILE A 63 4.34 -1.47 1.90
N ASP A 64 4.98 -0.95 0.85
CA ASP A 64 5.20 0.48 0.65
C ASP A 64 4.30 1.00 -0.48
N VAL A 65 3.90 2.26 -0.36
CA VAL A 65 3.24 3.03 -1.43
C VAL A 65 4.24 4.02 -1.99
N ASP A 66 4.75 3.73 -3.17
CA ASP A 66 5.68 4.60 -3.87
C ASP A 66 4.92 5.46 -4.90
N ILE A 67 4.97 6.77 -4.73
CA ILE A 67 4.39 7.73 -5.70
C ILE A 67 5.46 8.68 -6.22
N ALA A 68 5.22 9.25 -7.41
CA ALA A 68 5.93 10.41 -7.93
C ALA A 68 4.89 11.49 -8.25
N THR A 69 5.14 12.74 -7.87
CA THR A 69 4.21 13.84 -8.04
C THR A 69 4.98 15.15 -8.14
N ASP A 70 4.41 16.13 -8.85
CA ASP A 70 4.92 17.51 -8.91
C ASP A 70 4.33 18.38 -7.79
N GLU A 71 3.48 17.80 -6.94
CA GLU A 71 2.89 18.48 -5.78
C GLU A 71 3.95 18.80 -4.72
N ASN A 72 3.78 19.95 -4.06
CA ASN A 72 4.64 20.33 -2.95
C ASN A 72 4.31 19.52 -1.69
N VAL A 73 5.25 19.53 -0.75
CA VAL A 73 5.16 18.76 0.49
C VAL A 73 3.97 19.20 1.34
N GLU A 74 3.66 20.49 1.36
CA GLU A 74 2.55 21.06 2.11
C GLU A 74 1.19 20.56 1.62
N ASN A 75 1.00 20.47 0.29
CA ASN A 75 -0.21 19.94 -0.30
C ASN A 75 -0.35 18.43 -0.04
N ILE A 76 0.76 17.68 -0.16
CA ILE A 76 0.78 16.26 0.18
C ILE A 76 0.35 16.06 1.65
N GLU A 77 0.93 16.82 2.58
CA GLU A 77 0.61 16.71 4.01
C GLU A 77 -0.83 17.13 4.32
N SER A 78 -1.36 18.14 3.62
CA SER A 78 -2.78 18.52 3.70
C SER A 78 -3.70 17.38 3.26
N ILE A 79 -3.37 16.71 2.16
CA ILE A 79 -4.13 15.56 1.64
C ILE A 79 -4.04 14.36 2.59
N LEU A 80 -2.86 14.07 3.15
CA LEU A 80 -2.72 13.01 4.16
C LEU A 80 -3.58 13.29 5.40
N GLN A 81 -3.66 14.56 5.83
CA GLN A 81 -4.55 14.94 6.92
C GLN A 81 -6.03 14.79 6.56
N GLN A 82 -6.42 15.19 5.34
CA GLN A 82 -7.77 14.98 4.82
C GLN A 82 -8.14 13.49 4.81
N ILE A 83 -7.22 12.63 4.39
CA ILE A 83 -7.40 11.18 4.35
C ILE A 83 -7.73 10.62 5.73
N VAL A 84 -6.93 10.98 6.75
CA VAL A 84 -7.14 10.55 8.13
C VAL A 84 -8.51 11.02 8.66
N ASN A 85 -8.90 12.25 8.33
CA ASN A 85 -10.15 12.83 8.83
C ASN A 85 -11.41 12.25 8.15
N ASN A 86 -11.32 11.90 6.86
CA ASN A 86 -12.52 11.67 6.05
C ASN A 86 -12.89 10.20 5.85
N TYR A 87 -11.90 9.29 5.78
CA TYR A 87 -12.17 7.89 5.41
C TYR A 87 -12.17 6.94 6.60
N GLY A 88 -11.53 7.32 7.72
CA GLY A 88 -11.50 6.53 8.94
C GLY A 88 -10.70 5.22 8.86
N PHE A 89 -10.09 4.89 7.71
CA PHE A 89 -9.23 3.71 7.55
C PHE A 89 -7.88 3.94 8.24
N PHE A 90 -7.19 5.02 7.88
CA PHE A 90 -5.98 5.50 8.56
C PHE A 90 -6.36 6.45 9.69
N LYS A 91 -5.72 6.29 10.85
CA LYS A 91 -5.95 7.06 12.08
C LYS A 91 -4.95 8.18 12.27
N LYS A 92 -3.74 8.06 11.73
CA LYS A 92 -2.72 9.11 11.77
C LYS A 92 -1.66 8.90 10.70
N TRP A 93 -0.90 9.95 10.44
CA TRP A 93 0.33 9.90 9.64
C TRP A 93 1.47 10.59 10.37
N GLU A 94 2.70 10.18 10.09
CA GLU A 94 3.91 10.76 10.69
C GLU A 94 4.97 10.94 9.61
N LYS A 95 5.58 12.13 9.54
CA LYS A 95 6.70 12.39 8.64
C LYS A 95 7.94 11.63 9.13
N ARG A 96 8.55 10.84 8.24
CA ARG A 96 9.82 10.17 8.53
C ARG A 96 10.96 11.17 8.47
N GLN A 97 11.92 11.02 9.38
CA GLN A 97 13.18 11.77 9.29
C GLN A 97 13.87 11.50 7.95
N HIS A 98 14.39 12.55 7.33
CA HIS A 98 15.08 12.48 6.05
C HIS A 98 16.37 11.66 6.21
N LYS A 99 16.38 10.42 5.69
CA LYS A 99 17.55 9.52 5.75
C LYS A 99 18.47 9.62 4.54
N THR A 100 18.08 10.40 3.54
CA THR A 100 18.81 10.57 2.28
C THR A 100 19.46 11.94 2.21
N LYS A 101 20.14 12.24 1.09
CA LYS A 101 20.83 13.51 0.90
C LYS A 101 19.82 14.67 0.76
N PRO A 102 19.96 15.80 1.47
CA PRO A 102 18.91 16.82 1.59
C PRO A 102 18.39 17.45 0.30
N TRP A 103 19.16 17.37 -0.79
CA TRP A 103 18.79 17.91 -2.10
C TRP A 103 17.95 16.97 -2.95
N ILE A 104 17.75 15.73 -2.50
CA ILE A 104 16.88 14.79 -3.20
C ILE A 104 15.44 15.16 -2.83
N PRO A 105 14.55 15.42 -3.80
CA PRO A 105 13.15 15.75 -3.53
C PRO A 105 12.37 14.48 -3.15
N LEU A 106 12.73 13.88 -2.01
CA LEU A 106 12.15 12.66 -1.48
C LEU A 106 11.71 12.90 -0.05
N THR A 107 10.41 12.82 0.18
CA THR A 107 9.83 12.75 1.52
C THR A 107 9.28 11.34 1.75
N SER A 108 9.01 11.00 3.00
CA SER A 108 8.36 9.74 3.31
C SER A 108 7.55 9.87 4.58
N TYR A 109 6.50 9.06 4.66
CA TYR A 109 5.53 9.09 5.75
C TYR A 109 5.27 7.66 6.24
N TYR A 110 4.98 7.53 7.53
CA TYR A 110 4.26 6.37 8.05
C TYR A 110 2.79 6.71 8.11
N LEU A 111 1.93 5.76 7.75
CA LEU A 111 0.49 5.82 7.95
C LEU A 111 0.08 4.64 8.81
N PHE A 112 -0.84 4.90 9.74
CA PHE A 112 -1.30 3.95 10.76
C PHE A 112 -2.82 3.89 10.77
#